data_AF-A0A358SSC1-F1
#
_entry.id   AF-A0A358SSC1-F1
#
_cell.length_a   1.000
_cell.length_b   1.000
_cell.length_c   1.000
_cell.angle_alpha   90.00
_cell.angle_beta   90.00
_cell.angle_gamma   90.00
#
_symmetry.space_group_name_H-M   'P 1'
#
loop_
_entity.id
_entity.type
_entity.pdbx_description
1 polymer ?
#
loop_
_entity_poly.entity_id
_entity_poly.type
_entity_poly.pdbx_seq_one_letter_code
_entity_poly.pdbx_strand_id
1 'polypeptide(L)'
;PFWDVALRGQAAQQKQSGKTSGLLRKALLAAQAVADAATAAMLLSPFRIDSLAAAHVKSLAKTAERYGEQWTAELLRTWFGGDQPGWAFGAGHDVPQWAADQLPYLCERLRAAGRAGAAAAQRLLDLAWERIATDIGAAVASSRPSYRDRQLGDLGKPLAAVLTAAAAIGAASRRDTVAAHLRQQDDPVTALEMSALRASAATPRDYAPGDGGFDALASDCAARLRGRLARPEREPGDWSVELPAGSCACELCGTLRVFLADKNARTFEWPLAQTGRQHVHSRIDAAELPVTHVTRRQGRPYTLVLAKTDMLFGREQEARARDETDLAWLADQWTTEPATATRGR
;
A
#
# COMPACT_ATOMS: atom_id res chain seq x y z
N PRO A 1 -0.94 -37.16 -2.79
CA PRO A 1 -2.38 -37.05 -3.13
C PRO A 1 -2.54 -36.38 -4.50
N PHE A 2 -3.31 -36.98 -5.41
CA PHE A 2 -3.33 -36.64 -6.85
C PHE A 2 -3.71 -35.18 -7.20
N TRP A 3 -4.15 -34.39 -6.22
CA TRP A 3 -4.56 -32.99 -6.37
C TRP A 3 -3.40 -32.00 -6.55
N ASP A 4 -2.18 -32.34 -6.14
CA ASP A 4 -1.01 -31.44 -6.17
C ASP A 4 -0.45 -31.14 -7.57
N VAL A 5 -0.81 -31.96 -8.56
CA VAL A 5 -0.24 -31.89 -9.92
C VAL A 5 -1.13 -31.08 -10.87
N ALA A 6 -2.44 -31.01 -10.62
CA ALA A 6 -3.38 -30.31 -11.49
C ALA A 6 -3.29 -28.77 -11.40
N LEU A 7 -2.66 -28.23 -10.35
CA LEU A 7 -2.58 -26.79 -10.10
C LEU A 7 -1.24 -26.14 -10.52
N ARG A 8 -0.23 -26.92 -10.93
CA ARG A 8 1.13 -26.40 -11.22
C ARG A 8 1.41 -25.97 -12.66
N GLY A 9 0.40 -25.85 -13.51
CA GLY A 9 0.57 -25.37 -14.88
C GLY A 9 -0.33 -24.19 -15.20
N GLN A 10 0.12 -22.95 -14.95
CA GLN A 10 -0.61 -21.75 -15.37
C GLN A 10 0.33 -20.70 -15.98
N ALA A 11 0.17 -20.54 -17.29
CA ALA A 11 0.40 -19.28 -18.00
C ALA A 11 -0.68 -19.14 -19.08
N ALA A 12 -1.80 -18.48 -18.73
CA ALA A 12 -2.79 -17.88 -19.66
C ALA A 12 -3.91 -17.20 -18.85
N GLN A 13 -3.65 -15.99 -18.40
CA GLN A 13 -4.40 -15.26 -17.37
C GLN A 13 -5.58 -14.51 -18.01
N GLN A 14 -6.71 -15.20 -18.23
CA GLN A 14 -8.06 -14.60 -18.37
C GLN A 14 -9.15 -15.68 -18.53
N LYS A 15 -8.85 -16.83 -19.16
CA LYS A 15 -9.79 -17.98 -19.27
C LYS A 15 -9.88 -18.84 -17.99
N GLN A 16 -8.98 -18.64 -17.03
CA GLN A 16 -8.87 -19.45 -15.80
C GLN A 16 -9.83 -19.00 -14.68
N SER A 17 -10.10 -17.69 -14.54
CA SER A 17 -10.87 -17.13 -13.41
C SER A 17 -12.30 -17.72 -13.31
N GLY A 18 -13.01 -17.83 -14.44
CA GLY A 18 -14.34 -18.45 -14.48
C GLY A 18 -14.35 -19.96 -14.15
N LYS A 19 -13.27 -20.69 -14.48
CA LYS A 19 -13.13 -22.12 -14.14
C LYS A 19 -12.85 -22.31 -12.65
N THR A 20 -11.96 -21.50 -12.06
CA THR A 20 -11.62 -21.57 -10.63
C THR A 20 -12.81 -21.18 -9.74
N SER A 21 -13.59 -20.15 -10.12
CA SER A 21 -14.83 -19.80 -9.42
C SER A 21 -15.87 -20.93 -9.48
N GLY A 22 -16.06 -21.57 -10.64
CA GLY A 22 -16.95 -22.73 -10.76
C GLY A 22 -16.53 -23.92 -9.89
N LEU A 23 -15.22 -24.14 -9.72
CA LEU A 23 -14.68 -25.19 -8.85
C LEU A 23 -14.87 -24.86 -7.36
N LEU A 24 -14.63 -23.61 -6.95
CA LEU A 24 -14.83 -23.20 -5.54
C LEU A 24 -16.27 -23.38 -5.11
N ARG A 25 -17.24 -23.02 -5.96
CA ARG A 25 -18.66 -23.24 -5.68
C ARG A 25 -18.96 -24.72 -5.40
N LYS A 26 -18.43 -25.63 -6.24
CA LYS A 26 -18.61 -27.07 -6.07
C LYS A 26 -17.92 -27.58 -4.79
N ALA A 27 -16.72 -27.10 -4.49
CA ALA A 27 -15.99 -27.45 -3.28
C ALA A 27 -16.72 -27.00 -2.02
N LEU A 28 -17.29 -25.80 -2.00
CA LEU A 28 -18.11 -25.31 -0.88
C LEU A 28 -19.35 -26.19 -0.66
N LEU A 29 -20.02 -26.63 -1.73
CA LEU A 29 -21.16 -27.56 -1.63
C LEU A 29 -20.72 -28.94 -1.13
N ALA A 30 -19.58 -29.46 -1.59
CA ALA A 30 -19.03 -30.72 -1.12
C ALA A 30 -18.66 -30.64 0.37
N ALA A 31 -18.00 -29.54 0.80
CA ALA A 31 -17.67 -29.29 2.19
C ALA A 31 -18.90 -29.24 3.10
N GLN A 32 -20.06 -28.78 2.60
CA GLN A 32 -21.32 -28.81 3.35
C GLN A 32 -21.90 -30.22 3.52
N ALA A 33 -21.58 -31.16 2.63
CA ALA A 33 -22.07 -32.54 2.70
C ALA A 33 -21.22 -33.42 3.65
N VAL A 34 -20.00 -33.01 3.95
CA VAL A 34 -19.10 -33.74 4.86
C VAL A 34 -19.48 -33.46 6.32
N ALA A 35 -19.44 -34.48 7.18
CA ALA A 35 -19.70 -34.30 8.62
C ALA A 35 -18.47 -33.79 9.38
N ASP A 36 -17.29 -34.25 8.97
CA ASP A 36 -16.00 -33.93 9.58
C ASP A 36 -15.46 -32.56 9.13
N ALA A 37 -15.21 -31.68 10.11
CA ALA A 37 -14.74 -30.31 9.88
C ALA A 37 -13.32 -30.27 9.29
N ALA A 38 -12.44 -31.20 9.68
CA ALA A 38 -11.07 -31.27 9.17
C ALA A 38 -11.06 -31.64 7.68
N THR A 39 -11.87 -32.61 7.28
CA THR A 39 -12.05 -33.02 5.88
C THR A 39 -12.64 -31.89 5.05
N ALA A 40 -13.64 -31.16 5.57
CA ALA A 40 -14.17 -29.97 4.91
C ALA A 40 -13.09 -28.89 4.68
N ALA A 41 -12.23 -28.64 5.67
CA ALA A 41 -11.11 -27.70 5.55
C ALA A 41 -10.09 -28.17 4.50
N MET A 42 -9.74 -29.47 4.48
CA MET A 42 -8.83 -30.03 3.47
C MET A 42 -9.35 -29.83 2.05
N LEU A 43 -10.66 -30.00 1.81
CA LEU A 43 -11.28 -29.77 0.50
C LEU A 43 -11.19 -28.31 0.04
N LEU A 44 -11.18 -27.36 0.98
CA LEU A 44 -11.19 -25.92 0.68
C LEU A 44 -9.79 -25.28 0.76
N SER A 45 -8.82 -25.94 1.37
CA SER A 45 -7.44 -25.47 1.52
C SER A 45 -6.70 -25.12 0.20
N PRO A 46 -6.97 -25.76 -0.95
CA PRO A 46 -6.28 -25.42 -2.20
C PRO A 46 -6.74 -24.09 -2.81
N PHE A 47 -7.88 -23.56 -2.37
CA PHE A 47 -8.40 -22.30 -2.87
C PHE A 47 -7.72 -21.11 -2.21
N ARG A 48 -7.82 -19.96 -2.88
CA ARG A 48 -7.21 -18.70 -2.48
C ARG A 48 -8.26 -17.62 -2.41
N ILE A 49 -7.93 -16.53 -1.75
CA ILE A 49 -8.93 -15.48 -1.52
C ILE A 49 -9.40 -14.82 -2.83
N ASP A 50 -8.51 -14.69 -3.82
CA ASP A 50 -8.82 -14.18 -5.16
C ASP A 50 -9.87 -15.01 -5.93
N SER A 51 -10.12 -16.25 -5.49
CA SER A 51 -11.16 -17.13 -6.05
C SER A 51 -12.54 -16.83 -5.44
N LEU A 52 -12.60 -16.14 -4.31
CA LEU A 52 -13.84 -15.78 -3.63
C LEU A 52 -14.49 -14.58 -4.33
N ALA A 53 -15.76 -14.76 -4.72
CA ALA A 53 -16.54 -13.78 -5.46
C ALA A 53 -17.98 -13.76 -4.95
N ALA A 54 -18.73 -12.75 -5.38
CA ALA A 54 -20.14 -12.55 -5.08
C ALA A 54 -21.01 -13.82 -5.10
N ALA A 55 -20.81 -14.68 -6.09
CA ALA A 55 -21.58 -15.91 -6.29
C ALA A 55 -21.43 -16.94 -5.15
N HIS A 56 -20.37 -16.83 -4.35
CA HIS A 56 -20.04 -17.81 -3.30
C HIS A 56 -20.57 -17.43 -1.92
N VAL A 57 -21.02 -16.18 -1.72
CA VAL A 57 -21.43 -15.64 -0.40
C VAL A 57 -22.41 -16.56 0.32
N LYS A 58 -23.50 -16.98 -0.35
CA LYS A 58 -24.53 -17.84 0.26
C LYS A 58 -23.96 -19.19 0.71
N SER A 59 -23.10 -19.79 -0.11
CA SER A 59 -22.47 -21.08 0.22
C SER A 59 -21.47 -20.91 1.37
N LEU A 60 -20.65 -19.86 1.35
CA LEU A 60 -19.69 -19.59 2.41
C LEU A 60 -20.38 -19.33 3.75
N ALA A 61 -21.46 -18.54 3.77
CA ALA A 61 -22.22 -18.27 5.00
C ALA A 61 -22.84 -19.54 5.61
N LYS A 62 -23.42 -20.43 4.78
CA LYS A 62 -23.93 -21.73 5.24
C LYS A 62 -22.83 -22.64 5.78
N THR A 63 -21.68 -22.65 5.12
CA THR A 63 -20.53 -23.43 5.58
C THR A 63 -20.01 -22.89 6.93
N ALA A 64 -19.96 -21.56 7.08
CA ALA A 64 -19.56 -20.90 8.32
C ALA A 64 -20.55 -21.17 9.47
N GLU A 65 -21.86 -21.20 9.18
CA GLU A 65 -22.89 -21.57 10.15
C GLU A 65 -22.75 -23.03 10.63
N ARG A 66 -22.41 -23.95 9.72
CA ARG A 66 -22.24 -25.37 10.03
C ARG A 66 -21.02 -25.64 10.93
N TYR A 67 -19.89 -25.03 10.62
CA TYR A 67 -18.61 -25.35 11.27
C TYR A 67 -18.17 -24.33 12.34
N GLY A 68 -18.84 -23.19 12.41
CA GLY A 68 -18.60 -22.15 13.40
C GLY A 68 -17.53 -21.12 13.02
N GLU A 69 -17.41 -20.12 13.89
CA GLU A 69 -16.59 -18.93 13.66
C GLU A 69 -15.09 -19.25 13.61
N GLN A 70 -14.59 -20.08 14.53
CA GLN A 70 -13.16 -20.43 14.60
C GLN A 70 -12.70 -21.16 13.32
N TRP A 71 -13.44 -22.18 12.89
CA TRP A 71 -13.13 -22.94 11.68
C TRP A 71 -13.11 -22.03 10.44
N THR A 72 -14.08 -21.11 10.36
CA THR A 72 -14.15 -20.14 9.26
C THR A 72 -12.95 -19.20 9.26
N ALA A 73 -12.54 -18.74 10.45
CA ALA A 73 -11.40 -17.84 10.60
C ALA A 73 -10.06 -18.48 10.23
N GLU A 74 -9.90 -19.77 10.51
CA GLU A 74 -8.74 -20.57 10.10
C GLU A 74 -8.73 -20.79 8.58
N LEU A 75 -9.88 -21.15 7.99
CA LEU A 75 -9.99 -21.30 6.53
C LEU A 75 -9.63 -20.01 5.79
N LEU A 76 -10.21 -18.88 6.22
CA LEU A 76 -9.90 -17.59 5.61
C LEU A 76 -8.42 -17.25 5.77
N ARG A 77 -7.83 -17.50 6.95
CA ARG A 77 -6.38 -17.29 7.14
C ARG A 77 -5.56 -18.11 6.13
N THR A 78 -5.92 -19.38 5.90
CA THR A 78 -5.27 -20.23 4.89
C THR A 78 -5.39 -19.63 3.49
N TRP A 79 -6.57 -19.12 3.12
CA TRP A 79 -6.81 -18.51 1.80
C TRP A 79 -6.00 -17.23 1.55
N PHE A 80 -5.64 -16.50 2.61
CA PHE A 80 -4.73 -15.35 2.54
C PHE A 80 -3.25 -15.75 2.53
N GLY A 81 -2.89 -17.03 2.75
CA GLY A 81 -1.50 -17.51 2.75
C GLY A 81 -1.04 -18.10 4.07
N GLY A 82 -1.82 -18.01 5.15
CA GLY A 82 -1.39 -18.48 6.47
C GLY A 82 -0.07 -17.84 6.90
N ASP A 83 0.78 -18.65 7.54
CA ASP A 83 2.13 -18.25 7.98
C ASP A 83 3.21 -18.48 6.91
N GLN A 84 2.81 -18.83 5.68
CA GLN A 84 3.78 -19.24 4.67
C GLN A 84 4.41 -18.06 3.94
N PRO A 85 5.68 -18.19 3.51
CA PRO A 85 6.37 -17.15 2.76
C PRO A 85 5.68 -16.84 1.44
N GLY A 86 5.59 -15.57 1.06
CA GLY A 86 4.91 -15.13 -0.17
C GLY A 86 5.47 -15.69 -1.48
N TRP A 87 6.67 -16.28 -1.47
CA TRP A 87 7.26 -16.98 -2.63
C TRP A 87 6.88 -18.46 -2.71
N ALA A 88 6.37 -19.07 -1.62
CA ALA A 88 6.00 -20.49 -1.57
C ALA A 88 4.69 -20.78 -2.33
N PHE A 89 3.90 -19.73 -2.60
CA PHE A 89 2.71 -19.75 -3.45
C PHE A 89 2.99 -18.87 -4.66
N GLY A 90 2.91 -19.43 -5.86
CA GLY A 90 3.44 -18.83 -7.09
C GLY A 90 3.03 -17.39 -7.39
N ALA A 91 3.83 -16.73 -8.23
CA ALA A 91 3.60 -15.38 -8.73
C ALA A 91 2.30 -15.31 -9.57
N GLY A 92 1.17 -14.99 -8.93
CA GLY A 92 -0.11 -14.85 -9.60
C GLY A 92 -1.24 -14.25 -8.76
N HIS A 93 -0.93 -13.76 -7.56
CA HIS A 93 -1.93 -13.33 -6.58
C HIS A 93 -1.85 -11.83 -6.35
N ASP A 94 -2.94 -11.14 -6.66
CA ASP A 94 -3.09 -9.71 -6.40
C ASP A 94 -4.22 -9.51 -5.38
N VAL A 95 -3.91 -9.77 -4.11
CA VAL A 95 -4.83 -9.53 -2.98
C VAL A 95 -5.26 -8.05 -2.94
N PRO A 96 -4.36 -7.06 -3.16
CA PRO A 96 -4.77 -5.67 -3.31
C PRO A 96 -5.85 -5.48 -4.38
N GLN A 97 -5.66 -6.00 -5.59
CA GLN A 97 -6.67 -5.90 -6.66
C GLN A 97 -7.97 -6.60 -6.29
N TRP A 98 -7.90 -7.82 -5.75
CA TRP A 98 -9.11 -8.54 -5.28
C TRP A 98 -9.85 -7.73 -4.21
N ALA A 99 -9.13 -7.11 -3.27
CA ALA A 99 -9.72 -6.31 -2.22
C ALA A 99 -10.45 -5.09 -2.81
N ALA A 100 -9.79 -4.38 -3.74
CA ALA A 100 -10.39 -3.27 -4.47
C ALA A 100 -11.69 -3.66 -5.19
N ASP A 101 -11.70 -4.83 -5.83
CA ASP A 101 -12.80 -5.26 -6.71
C ASP A 101 -13.97 -5.93 -5.96
N GLN A 102 -13.70 -6.64 -4.85
CA GLN A 102 -14.68 -7.57 -4.26
C GLN A 102 -14.97 -7.32 -2.77
N LEU A 103 -14.03 -6.77 -2.00
CA LEU A 103 -14.12 -6.75 -0.53
C LEU A 103 -15.38 -6.05 0.00
N PRO A 104 -15.77 -4.84 -0.46
CA PRO A 104 -16.93 -4.14 0.07
C PRO A 104 -18.21 -4.94 -0.12
N TYR A 105 -18.44 -5.41 -1.35
CA TYR A 105 -19.60 -6.20 -1.71
C TYR A 105 -19.64 -7.52 -0.94
N LEU A 106 -18.51 -8.24 -0.82
CA LEU A 106 -18.45 -9.48 -0.07
C LEU A 106 -18.80 -9.27 1.41
N CYS A 107 -18.26 -8.23 2.05
CA CYS A 107 -18.51 -7.94 3.46
C CYS A 107 -19.98 -7.59 3.72
N GLU A 108 -20.57 -6.72 2.89
CA GLU A 108 -21.98 -6.36 2.98
C GLU A 108 -22.90 -7.59 2.85
N ARG A 109 -22.67 -8.40 1.81
CA ARG A 109 -23.52 -9.55 1.51
C ARG A 109 -23.35 -10.68 2.52
N LEU A 110 -22.14 -10.88 3.05
CA LEU A 110 -21.89 -11.82 4.14
C LEU A 110 -22.57 -11.36 5.42
N ARG A 111 -22.48 -10.07 5.78
CA ARG A 111 -23.22 -9.51 6.93
C ARG A 111 -24.73 -9.72 6.80
N ALA A 112 -25.29 -9.50 5.61
CA ALA A 112 -26.71 -9.71 5.34
C ALA A 112 -27.14 -11.19 5.41
N ALA A 113 -26.19 -12.14 5.39
CA ALA A 113 -26.48 -13.58 5.43
C ALA A 113 -26.65 -14.15 6.85
N GLY A 114 -26.55 -13.32 7.90
CA GLY A 114 -26.77 -13.71 9.30
C GLY A 114 -25.51 -13.63 10.17
N ARG A 115 -25.61 -14.09 11.42
CA ARG A 115 -24.54 -13.94 12.44
C ARG A 115 -23.21 -14.57 12.01
N ALA A 116 -23.23 -15.80 11.54
CA ALA A 116 -22.02 -16.49 11.07
C ALA A 116 -21.39 -15.78 9.85
N GLY A 117 -22.23 -15.24 8.95
CA GLY A 117 -21.79 -14.43 7.83
C GLY A 117 -21.18 -13.10 8.26
N ALA A 118 -21.76 -12.43 9.26
CA ALA A 118 -21.19 -11.20 9.84
C ALA A 118 -19.82 -11.44 10.49
N ALA A 119 -19.64 -12.54 11.23
CA ALA A 119 -18.35 -12.92 11.77
C ALA A 119 -17.31 -13.22 10.66
N ALA A 120 -17.73 -13.89 9.59
CA ALA A 120 -16.89 -14.12 8.41
C ALA A 120 -16.50 -12.81 7.70
N ALA A 121 -17.44 -11.86 7.58
CA ALA A 121 -17.18 -10.54 6.99
C ALA A 121 -16.16 -9.73 7.80
N GLN A 122 -16.31 -9.72 9.14
CA GLN A 122 -15.36 -9.07 10.04
C GLN A 122 -13.95 -9.67 9.88
N ARG A 123 -13.86 -11.00 9.87
CA ARG A 123 -12.58 -11.69 9.70
C ARG A 123 -11.96 -11.44 8.32
N LEU A 124 -12.79 -11.38 7.28
CA LEU A 124 -12.34 -11.08 5.92
C LEU A 124 -11.74 -9.67 5.83
N LEU A 125 -12.41 -8.69 6.43
CA LEU A 125 -11.93 -7.31 6.55
C LEU A 125 -10.60 -7.24 7.30
N ASP A 126 -10.49 -7.94 8.43
CA ASP A 126 -9.29 -7.93 9.26
C ASP A 126 -8.06 -8.46 8.49
N LEU A 127 -8.21 -9.61 7.82
CA LEU A 127 -7.13 -10.22 7.03
C LEU A 127 -6.75 -9.37 5.79
N ALA A 128 -7.74 -8.76 5.14
CA ALA A 128 -7.47 -7.83 4.02
C ALA A 128 -6.68 -6.61 4.49
N TRP A 129 -7.06 -6.04 5.64
CA TRP A 129 -6.32 -4.94 6.23
C TRP A 129 -4.89 -5.33 6.64
N GLU A 130 -4.70 -6.46 7.32
CA GLU A 130 -3.36 -6.96 7.71
C GLU A 130 -2.44 -7.07 6.49
N ARG A 131 -2.97 -7.58 5.37
CA ARG A 131 -2.21 -7.66 4.12
C ARG A 131 -1.87 -6.29 3.56
N ILE A 132 -2.86 -5.40 3.44
CA ILE A 132 -2.66 -4.05 2.89
C ILE A 132 -1.70 -3.24 3.78
N ALA A 133 -1.81 -3.31 5.10
CA ALA A 133 -0.89 -2.66 6.04
C ALA A 133 0.55 -3.16 5.87
N THR A 134 0.73 -4.46 5.61
CA THR A 134 2.06 -5.03 5.30
C THR A 134 2.61 -4.46 3.99
N ASP A 135 1.79 -4.39 2.94
CA ASP A 135 2.18 -3.85 1.65
C ASP A 135 2.48 -2.33 1.73
N ILE A 136 1.73 -1.58 2.54
CA ILE A 136 2.02 -0.17 2.87
C ILE A 136 3.38 -0.04 3.54
N GLY A 137 3.65 -0.82 4.58
CA GLY A 137 4.93 -0.80 5.30
C GLY A 137 6.12 -1.12 4.38
N ALA A 138 5.95 -2.09 3.49
CA ALA A 138 6.97 -2.43 2.48
C ALA A 138 7.19 -1.29 1.48
N ALA A 139 6.13 -0.63 1.03
CA ALA A 139 6.21 0.52 0.14
C ALA A 139 6.92 1.70 0.81
N VAL A 140 6.53 2.06 2.04
CA VAL A 140 7.15 3.16 2.83
C VAL A 140 8.64 2.91 3.04
N ALA A 141 9.05 1.66 3.29
CA ALA A 141 10.45 1.28 3.48
C ALA A 141 11.30 1.35 2.21
N SER A 142 10.71 1.55 1.03
CA SER A 142 11.46 1.67 -0.22
C SER A 142 12.32 2.95 -0.24
N SER A 143 13.60 2.78 -0.56
CA SER A 143 14.55 3.89 -0.68
C SER A 143 14.40 4.70 -1.96
N ARG A 144 13.70 4.16 -2.98
CA ARG A 144 13.47 4.81 -4.28
C ARG A 144 12.16 5.60 -4.25
N PRO A 145 12.21 6.94 -4.27
CA PRO A 145 11.00 7.77 -4.19
C PRO A 145 9.96 7.43 -5.27
N SER A 146 10.36 7.38 -6.55
CA SER A 146 9.41 7.13 -7.64
C SER A 146 8.71 5.76 -7.54
N TYR A 147 9.45 4.73 -7.09
CA TYR A 147 8.90 3.40 -6.88
C TYR A 147 7.97 3.37 -5.67
N ARG A 148 8.39 3.99 -4.55
CA ARG A 148 7.58 4.11 -3.34
C ARG A 148 6.25 4.79 -3.64
N ASP A 149 6.29 5.96 -4.27
CA ASP A 149 5.09 6.77 -4.52
C ASP A 149 4.13 6.05 -5.47
N ARG A 150 4.67 5.31 -6.46
CA ARG A 150 3.85 4.44 -7.33
C ARG A 150 3.18 3.32 -6.53
N GLN A 151 3.93 2.58 -5.71
CA GLN A 151 3.37 1.49 -4.91
C GLN A 151 2.31 1.98 -3.91
N LEU A 152 2.54 3.12 -3.26
CA LEU A 152 1.55 3.76 -2.39
C LEU A 152 0.31 4.20 -3.18
N GLY A 153 0.49 4.76 -4.36
CA GLY A 153 -0.61 5.12 -5.26
C GLY A 153 -1.46 3.92 -5.69
N ASP A 154 -0.81 2.80 -6.04
CA ASP A 154 -1.48 1.54 -6.45
C ASP A 154 -2.32 0.94 -5.31
N LEU A 155 -1.92 1.17 -4.05
CA LEU A 155 -2.64 0.72 -2.86
C LEU A 155 -3.86 1.59 -2.47
N GLY A 156 -4.11 2.71 -3.17
CA GLY A 156 -5.22 3.61 -2.86
C GLY A 156 -6.60 2.98 -3.03
N LYS A 157 -6.88 2.30 -4.16
CA LYS A 157 -8.15 1.59 -4.36
C LYS A 157 -8.37 0.46 -3.32
N PRO A 158 -7.39 -0.41 -3.04
CA PRO A 158 -7.48 -1.39 -1.96
C PRO A 158 -7.80 -0.76 -0.59
N LEU A 159 -7.13 0.34 -0.23
CA LEU A 159 -7.40 1.04 1.04
C LEU A 159 -8.83 1.61 1.09
N ALA A 160 -9.29 2.24 0.01
CA ALA A 160 -10.65 2.74 -0.09
C ALA A 160 -11.68 1.61 0.05
N ALA A 161 -11.41 0.43 -0.52
CA ALA A 161 -12.26 -0.74 -0.38
C ALA A 161 -12.30 -1.27 1.06
N VAL A 162 -11.18 -1.27 1.79
CA VAL A 162 -11.14 -1.62 3.23
C VAL A 162 -12.02 -0.68 4.05
N LEU A 163 -11.89 0.64 3.86
CA LEU A 163 -12.70 1.63 4.59
C LEU A 163 -14.19 1.50 4.26
N THR A 164 -14.52 1.31 2.98
CA THR A 164 -15.90 1.10 2.51
C THR A 164 -16.49 -0.18 3.10
N ALA A 165 -15.73 -1.29 3.11
CA ALA A 165 -16.14 -2.54 3.71
C ALA A 165 -16.35 -2.41 5.23
N ALA A 166 -15.45 -1.70 5.93
CA ALA A 166 -15.58 -1.41 7.35
C ALA A 166 -16.84 -0.60 7.66
N ALA A 167 -17.16 0.41 6.84
CA ALA A 167 -18.41 1.18 6.97
C ALA A 167 -19.64 0.28 6.74
N ALA A 168 -19.65 -0.54 5.69
CA ALA A 168 -20.74 -1.44 5.36
C ALA A 168 -21.05 -2.45 6.49
N ILE A 169 -20.03 -2.90 7.22
CA ILE A 169 -20.22 -3.82 8.35
C ILE A 169 -20.25 -3.15 9.73
N GLY A 170 -20.16 -1.82 9.81
CA GLY A 170 -20.19 -1.08 11.07
C GLY A 170 -18.94 -1.26 11.94
N ALA A 171 -17.80 -1.61 11.34
CA ALA A 171 -16.53 -1.84 12.03
C ALA A 171 -15.78 -0.51 12.30
N ALA A 172 -16.33 0.34 13.17
CA ALA A 172 -15.74 1.64 13.51
C ALA A 172 -14.30 1.50 14.06
N SER A 173 -14.04 0.55 14.96
CA SER A 173 -12.71 0.31 15.51
C SER A 173 -11.65 -0.06 14.46
N ARG A 174 -12.06 -0.68 13.35
CA ARG A 174 -11.17 -0.99 12.23
C ARG A 174 -10.82 0.29 11.47
N ARG A 175 -11.79 1.17 11.22
CA ARG A 175 -11.53 2.50 10.62
C ARG A 175 -10.54 3.31 11.48
N ASP A 176 -10.73 3.30 12.80
CA ASP A 176 -9.84 3.98 13.73
C ASP A 176 -8.42 3.39 13.70
N THR A 177 -8.30 2.06 13.66
CA THR A 177 -7.02 1.37 13.53
C THR A 177 -6.30 1.73 12.23
N VAL A 178 -7.03 1.80 11.12
CA VAL A 178 -6.49 2.22 9.81
C VAL A 178 -5.97 3.66 9.90
N ALA A 179 -6.79 4.59 10.39
CA ALA A 179 -6.40 5.99 10.52
C ALA A 179 -5.20 6.18 11.48
N ALA A 180 -5.15 5.42 12.58
CA ALA A 180 -4.02 5.45 13.51
C ALA A 180 -2.74 4.90 12.88
N HIS A 181 -2.84 3.85 12.08
CA HIS A 181 -1.68 3.28 11.38
C HIS A 181 -1.10 4.25 10.35
N LEU A 182 -1.95 4.94 9.57
CA LEU A 182 -1.50 5.93 8.59
C LEU A 182 -0.89 7.16 9.26
N ARG A 183 -1.46 7.61 10.39
CA ARG A 183 -0.90 8.70 11.21
C ARG A 183 0.51 8.44 11.72
N GLN A 184 0.89 7.18 11.93
CA GLN A 184 2.25 6.79 12.34
C GLN A 184 3.27 6.82 11.20
N GLN A 185 2.83 6.93 9.94
CA GLN A 185 3.72 6.98 8.78
C GLN A 185 4.19 8.41 8.50
N ASP A 186 5.37 8.52 7.90
CA ASP A 186 5.94 9.79 7.43
C ASP A 186 5.20 10.34 6.19
N ASP A 187 5.60 11.55 5.76
CA ASP A 187 5.01 12.30 4.64
C ASP A 187 4.73 11.52 3.34
N PRO A 188 5.52 10.50 2.91
CA PRO A 188 5.21 9.74 1.69
C PRO A 188 3.84 9.07 1.68
N VAL A 189 3.26 8.78 2.86
CA VAL A 189 1.93 8.17 2.96
C VAL A 189 0.83 9.03 2.31
N THR A 190 1.04 10.35 2.18
CA THR A 190 0.07 11.25 1.55
C THR A 190 -0.29 10.84 0.11
N ALA A 191 0.63 10.20 -0.64
CA ALA A 191 0.31 9.67 -1.98
C ALA A 191 -0.77 8.57 -1.94
N LEU A 192 -0.70 7.69 -0.92
CA LEU A 192 -1.70 6.66 -0.67
C LEU A 192 -3.03 7.28 -0.23
N GLU A 193 -3.00 8.23 0.70
CA GLU A 193 -4.20 8.91 1.21
C GLU A 193 -4.96 9.61 0.08
N MET A 194 -4.25 10.39 -0.74
CA MET A 194 -4.83 11.06 -1.90
C MET A 194 -5.39 10.08 -2.91
N SER A 195 -4.69 8.98 -3.19
CA SER A 195 -5.17 7.94 -4.12
C SER A 195 -6.46 7.27 -3.59
N ALA A 196 -6.52 6.94 -2.30
CA ALA A 196 -7.70 6.35 -1.67
C ALA A 196 -8.89 7.31 -1.63
N LEU A 197 -8.66 8.58 -1.29
CA LEU A 197 -9.71 9.61 -1.28
C LEU A 197 -10.27 9.83 -2.69
N ARG A 198 -9.41 9.92 -3.71
CA ARG A 198 -9.85 10.04 -5.12
C ARG A 198 -10.62 8.80 -5.58
N ALA A 199 -10.18 7.59 -5.20
CA ALA A 199 -10.89 6.36 -5.51
C ALA A 199 -12.30 6.32 -4.88
N SER A 200 -12.42 6.78 -3.63
CA SER A 200 -13.72 6.85 -2.95
C SER A 200 -14.66 7.88 -3.59
N ALA A 201 -14.15 9.04 -4.00
CA ALA A 201 -14.94 10.09 -4.65
C ALA A 201 -15.43 9.69 -6.07
N ALA A 202 -14.67 8.84 -6.76
CA ALA A 202 -15.04 8.34 -8.08
C ALA A 202 -16.16 7.27 -8.06
N THR A 203 -16.49 6.73 -6.89
CA THR A 203 -17.52 5.69 -6.76
C THR A 203 -18.90 6.35 -6.57
N PRO A 204 -19.92 6.03 -7.38
CA PRO A 204 -21.27 6.56 -7.21
C PRO A 204 -21.79 6.30 -5.78
N ARG A 205 -22.24 7.36 -5.09
CA ARG A 205 -22.85 7.28 -3.76
C ARG A 205 -24.28 6.74 -3.86
N ASP A 206 -24.42 5.46 -4.20
CA ASP A 206 -25.71 4.76 -4.11
C ASP A 206 -26.09 4.43 -2.64
N TYR A 207 -25.13 4.58 -1.72
CA TYR A 207 -25.34 4.46 -0.29
C TYR A 207 -25.46 5.85 0.34
N ALA A 208 -26.49 6.02 1.18
CA ALA A 208 -26.78 7.24 1.93
C ALA A 208 -25.52 7.79 2.63
N PRO A 209 -25.41 9.12 2.82
CA PRO A 209 -24.25 9.77 3.40
C PRO A 209 -24.20 9.52 4.91
N GLY A 210 -23.82 8.30 5.30
CA GLY A 210 -23.19 8.06 6.58
C GLY A 210 -21.69 8.20 6.39
N ASP A 211 -21.02 8.95 7.28
CA ASP A 211 -19.56 9.08 7.39
C ASP A 211 -18.85 7.81 6.92
N GLY A 212 -18.35 7.83 5.68
CA GLY A 212 -17.75 6.68 5.02
C GLY A 212 -16.40 6.28 5.65
N GLY A 213 -16.00 6.89 6.78
CA GLY A 213 -14.69 6.68 7.39
C GLY A 213 -13.56 7.42 6.70
N PHE A 214 -13.89 8.26 5.72
CA PHE A 214 -12.90 8.99 4.94
C PHE A 214 -12.64 10.38 5.50
N ASP A 215 -13.49 10.93 6.38
CA ASP A 215 -13.29 12.27 6.95
C ASP A 215 -12.03 12.36 7.81
N ALA A 216 -11.74 11.32 8.59
CA ALA A 216 -10.50 11.22 9.36
C ALA A 216 -9.26 11.13 8.45
N LEU A 217 -9.37 10.40 7.33
CA LEU A 217 -8.31 10.28 6.33
C LEU A 217 -8.08 11.60 5.59
N ALA A 218 -9.16 12.27 5.18
CA ALA A 218 -9.10 13.57 4.52
C ALA A 218 -8.52 14.64 5.44
N SER A 219 -8.86 14.60 6.73
CA SER A 219 -8.32 15.53 7.73
C SER A 219 -6.82 15.31 7.98
N ASP A 220 -6.36 14.06 8.10
CA ASP A 220 -4.92 13.76 8.24
C ASP A 220 -4.14 14.21 6.99
N CYS A 221 -4.63 13.83 5.81
CA CYS A 221 -4.05 14.21 4.54
C CYS A 221 -3.95 15.74 4.37
N ALA A 222 -5.02 16.47 4.68
CA ALA A 222 -5.03 17.93 4.64
C ALA A 222 -4.07 18.55 5.66
N ALA A 223 -3.94 17.97 6.86
CA ALA A 223 -2.98 18.44 7.86
C ALA A 223 -1.53 18.29 7.38
N ARG A 224 -1.19 17.16 6.76
CA ARG A 224 0.14 16.91 6.16
C ARG A 224 0.44 17.89 5.03
N LEU A 225 -0.51 18.06 4.10
CA LEU A 225 -0.39 19.01 2.98
C LEU A 225 -0.17 20.44 3.49
N ARG A 226 -0.98 20.90 4.44
CA ARG A 226 -0.81 22.21 5.09
C ARG A 226 0.54 22.34 5.78
N GLY A 227 1.00 21.28 6.47
CA GLY A 227 2.30 21.23 7.12
C GLY A 227 3.46 21.39 6.13
N ARG A 228 3.37 20.78 4.94
CA ARG A 228 4.37 20.95 3.86
C ARG A 228 4.31 22.35 3.25
N LEU A 229 3.12 22.86 2.95
CA LEU A 229 2.93 24.20 2.37
C LEU A 229 3.31 25.33 3.33
N ALA A 230 3.24 25.11 4.64
CA ALA A 230 3.68 26.07 5.65
C ALA A 230 5.22 26.21 5.71
N ARG A 231 5.99 25.25 5.17
CA ARG A 231 7.44 25.38 5.07
C ARG A 231 7.77 26.47 4.03
N PRO A 232 8.76 27.34 4.31
CA PRO A 232 9.17 28.37 3.37
C PRO A 232 9.69 27.75 2.08
N GLU A 233 9.51 28.46 0.97
CA GLU A 233 10.13 28.07 -0.30
C GLU A 233 11.64 28.10 -0.19
N ARG A 234 12.31 27.14 -0.85
CA ARG A 234 13.76 27.12 -0.98
C ARG A 234 14.29 28.44 -1.54
N GLU A 235 15.29 28.99 -0.87
CA GLU A 235 15.98 30.18 -1.38
C GLU A 235 16.69 29.88 -2.70
N PRO A 236 16.72 30.82 -3.68
CA PRO A 236 17.35 30.60 -4.99
C PRO A 236 18.84 30.19 -4.96
N GLY A 237 19.52 30.45 -3.83
CA GLY A 237 20.91 30.08 -3.61
C GLY A 237 21.10 28.81 -2.78
N ASP A 238 20.04 28.16 -2.31
CA ASP A 238 20.14 26.98 -1.47
C ASP A 238 20.19 25.69 -2.31
N TRP A 239 21.41 25.20 -2.56
CA TRP A 239 21.64 23.93 -3.25
C TRP A 239 21.70 22.74 -2.30
N SER A 240 21.21 22.83 -1.07
CA SER A 240 21.18 21.68 -0.17
C SER A 240 20.29 20.56 -0.72
N VAL A 241 20.77 19.32 -0.67
CA VAL A 241 20.03 18.12 -1.05
C VAL A 241 20.04 17.20 0.16
N GLU A 242 18.87 16.71 0.56
CA GLU A 242 18.79 15.71 1.61
C GLU A 242 19.14 14.33 1.04
N LEU A 243 20.07 13.62 1.70
CA LEU A 243 20.32 12.21 1.45
C LEU A 243 19.50 11.39 2.44
N PRO A 244 18.48 10.64 1.98
CA PRO A 244 17.66 9.81 2.87
C PRO A 244 18.52 8.90 3.73
N ALA A 245 18.10 8.71 4.99
CA ALA A 245 18.72 7.73 5.87
C ALA A 245 18.65 6.35 5.19
N GLY A 246 19.81 5.81 4.83
CA GLY A 246 19.93 4.51 4.21
C GLY A 246 20.63 3.52 5.12
N SER A 247 20.52 2.23 4.81
CA SER A 247 21.15 1.13 5.56
C SER A 247 22.68 1.13 5.63
N CYS A 248 23.36 2.11 5.03
CA CYS A 248 24.81 2.17 5.01
C CYS A 248 25.28 3.54 5.50
N ALA A 249 26.08 3.49 6.56
CA ALA A 249 26.68 4.62 7.26
C ALA A 249 28.21 4.71 7.03
N CYS A 250 28.70 4.17 5.92
CA CYS A 250 30.14 4.19 5.62
C CYS A 250 30.66 5.62 5.39
N GLU A 251 31.97 5.79 5.48
CA GLU A 251 32.68 7.07 5.27
C GLU A 251 32.35 7.72 3.92
N LEU A 252 32.12 6.92 2.87
CA LEU A 252 31.72 7.45 1.56
C LEU A 252 30.32 8.09 1.63
N CYS A 253 29.37 7.44 2.29
CA CYS A 253 28.03 8.02 2.50
C CYS A 253 28.09 9.26 3.41
N GLY A 254 28.99 9.27 4.40
CA GLY A 254 29.26 10.44 5.24
C GLY A 254 29.75 11.64 4.43
N THR A 255 30.79 11.43 3.61
CA THR A 255 31.35 12.47 2.72
C THR A 255 30.32 12.98 1.72
N LEU A 256 29.55 12.07 1.10
CA LEU A 256 28.46 12.42 0.19
C LEU A 256 27.42 13.29 0.90
N ARG A 257 27.01 12.93 2.12
CA ARG A 257 26.03 13.72 2.90
C ARG A 257 26.53 15.13 3.20
N VAL A 258 27.81 15.29 3.54
CA VAL A 258 28.41 16.62 3.77
C VAL A 258 28.34 17.48 2.50
N PHE A 259 28.74 16.94 1.35
CA PHE A 259 28.62 17.66 0.07
C PHE A 259 27.17 18.03 -0.26
N LEU A 260 26.24 17.08 -0.07
CA LEU A 260 24.84 17.30 -0.38
C LEU A 260 24.20 18.36 0.54
N ALA A 261 24.53 18.37 1.83
CA ALA A 261 24.01 19.33 2.80
C ALA A 261 24.55 20.77 2.62
N ASP A 262 25.72 20.95 1.99
CA ASP A 262 26.28 22.28 1.76
C ASP A 262 25.47 23.05 0.70
N LYS A 263 24.80 24.12 1.14
CA LYS A 263 23.97 24.98 0.30
C LYS A 263 24.73 25.72 -0.81
N ASN A 264 26.03 25.93 -0.65
CA ASN A 264 26.86 26.67 -1.60
C ASN A 264 27.64 25.75 -2.54
N ALA A 265 27.98 24.54 -2.10
CA ALA A 265 28.72 23.57 -2.91
C ALA A 265 27.83 23.00 -4.01
N ARG A 266 28.16 23.32 -5.26
CA ARG A 266 27.46 22.81 -6.45
C ARG A 266 28.17 21.65 -7.11
N THR A 267 29.50 21.62 -7.06
CA THR A 267 30.33 20.59 -7.67
C THR A 267 31.27 19.98 -6.64
N PHE A 268 31.60 18.70 -6.81
CA PHE A 268 32.57 18.01 -5.98
C PHE A 268 33.37 17.02 -6.81
N GLU A 269 34.70 17.21 -6.83
CA GLU A 269 35.63 16.31 -7.48
C GLU A 269 36.23 15.36 -6.46
N TRP A 270 35.97 14.06 -6.63
CA TRP A 270 36.32 13.05 -5.64
C TRP A 270 37.15 11.91 -6.24
N PRO A 271 38.49 11.93 -6.06
CA PRO A 271 39.36 10.83 -6.47
C PRO A 271 39.04 9.57 -5.67
N LEU A 272 38.59 8.51 -6.36
CA LEU A 272 38.13 7.28 -5.72
C LEU A 272 38.60 6.06 -6.50
N ALA A 273 38.80 4.93 -5.82
CA ALA A 273 38.94 3.64 -6.47
C ALA A 273 37.61 3.19 -7.12
N GLN A 274 37.67 2.20 -8.02
CA GLN A 274 36.49 1.74 -8.77
C GLN A 274 35.32 1.32 -7.86
N THR A 275 35.58 0.53 -6.82
CA THR A 275 34.54 0.08 -5.86
C THR A 275 33.88 1.25 -5.15
N GLY A 276 34.67 2.25 -4.74
CA GLY A 276 34.15 3.47 -4.12
C GLY A 276 33.25 4.27 -5.07
N ARG A 277 33.67 4.44 -6.33
CA ARG A 277 32.83 5.10 -7.35
C ARG A 277 31.53 4.35 -7.59
N GLN A 278 31.59 3.03 -7.76
CA GLN A 278 30.41 2.19 -7.97
C GLN A 278 29.41 2.32 -6.81
N HIS A 279 29.91 2.33 -5.58
CA HIS A 279 29.08 2.54 -4.40
C HIS A 279 28.35 3.88 -4.45
N VAL A 280 29.06 4.99 -4.70
CA VAL A 280 28.47 6.33 -4.76
C VAL A 280 27.46 6.45 -5.90
N HIS A 281 27.77 5.93 -7.09
CA HIS A 281 26.84 5.85 -8.21
C HIS A 281 25.53 5.16 -7.80
N SER A 282 25.62 3.93 -7.28
CA SER A 282 24.45 3.17 -6.86
C SER A 282 23.65 3.86 -5.74
N ARG A 283 24.30 4.60 -4.85
CA ARG A 283 23.62 5.38 -3.80
C ARG A 283 22.84 6.56 -4.37
N ILE A 284 23.43 7.31 -5.29
CA ILE A 284 22.77 8.45 -5.95
C ILE A 284 21.57 7.97 -6.78
N ASP A 285 21.75 6.89 -7.56
CA ASP A 285 20.68 6.30 -8.37
C ASP A 285 19.55 5.74 -7.51
N ALA A 286 19.88 5.01 -6.44
CA ALA A 286 18.87 4.40 -5.59
C ALA A 286 18.03 5.41 -4.79
N ALA A 287 18.57 6.59 -4.50
CA ALA A 287 17.86 7.69 -3.86
C ALA A 287 17.29 8.71 -4.88
N GLU A 288 17.50 8.48 -6.18
CA GLU A 288 17.02 9.34 -7.28
C GLU A 288 17.40 10.82 -7.12
N LEU A 289 18.59 11.08 -6.57
CA LEU A 289 19.00 12.45 -6.21
C LEU A 289 19.18 13.32 -7.47
N PRO A 290 18.90 14.63 -7.39
CA PRO A 290 19.09 15.58 -8.49
C PRO A 290 20.58 15.97 -8.67
N VAL A 291 21.45 14.97 -8.80
CA VAL A 291 22.92 15.12 -8.87
C VAL A 291 23.46 14.30 -10.05
N THR A 292 24.15 14.97 -10.97
CA THR A 292 24.92 14.27 -12.01
C THR A 292 26.17 13.67 -11.39
N HIS A 293 26.57 12.49 -11.89
CA HIS A 293 27.70 11.75 -11.37
C HIS A 293 28.50 11.16 -12.55
N VAL A 294 29.66 11.72 -12.84
CA VAL A 294 30.45 11.32 -14.01
C VAL A 294 31.86 10.95 -13.59
N THR A 295 32.34 9.78 -14.03
CA THR A 295 33.74 9.41 -13.80
C THR A 295 34.64 10.03 -14.88
N ARG A 296 35.48 11.01 -14.48
CA ARG A 296 36.54 11.58 -15.32
C ARG A 296 37.75 10.65 -15.33
N ARG A 297 38.05 10.07 -16.49
CA ARG A 297 39.13 9.08 -16.70
C ARG A 297 40.45 9.73 -17.10
N GLN A 298 40.94 10.66 -16.26
CA GLN A 298 42.25 11.29 -16.41
C GLN A 298 43.05 11.10 -15.11
N GLY A 299 44.30 10.64 -15.22
CA GLY A 299 45.14 10.28 -14.07
C GLY A 299 44.71 8.98 -13.37
N ARG A 300 45.40 8.60 -12.30
CA ARG A 300 44.98 7.52 -11.39
C ARG A 300 45.16 7.98 -9.93
N PRO A 301 44.20 7.72 -9.03
CA PRO A 301 42.86 7.14 -9.29
C PRO A 301 41.97 8.06 -10.13
N TYR A 302 40.98 7.48 -10.85
CA TYR A 302 39.99 8.28 -11.58
C TYR A 302 39.11 9.08 -10.62
N THR A 303 38.68 10.25 -11.08
CA THR A 303 37.90 11.20 -10.28
C THR A 303 36.41 11.05 -10.58
N LEU A 304 35.59 10.88 -9.55
CA LEU A 304 34.14 11.01 -9.65
C LEU A 304 33.78 12.48 -9.49
N VAL A 305 33.19 13.07 -10.52
CA VAL A 305 32.70 14.44 -10.50
C VAL A 305 31.20 14.41 -10.23
N LEU A 306 30.80 15.00 -9.12
CA LEU A 306 29.40 15.21 -8.75
C LEU A 306 29.01 16.65 -9.06
N ALA A 307 27.84 16.88 -9.63
CA ALA A 307 27.27 18.21 -9.77
C ALA A 307 25.78 18.22 -9.45
N LYS A 308 25.37 19.09 -8.52
CA LYS A 308 23.96 19.33 -8.22
C LYS A 308 23.30 20.02 -9.42
N THR A 309 22.06 19.66 -9.70
CA THR A 309 21.35 20.09 -10.90
C THR A 309 20.16 20.98 -10.56
N ASP A 310 19.79 21.86 -11.48
CA ASP A 310 18.60 22.72 -11.35
C ASP A 310 17.28 21.92 -11.23
N MET A 311 17.30 20.62 -11.54
CA MET A 311 16.17 19.72 -11.29
C MET A 311 15.72 19.73 -9.83
N LEU A 312 16.60 20.08 -8.88
CA LEU A 312 16.23 20.27 -7.48
C LEU A 312 15.11 21.30 -7.33
N PHE A 313 15.28 22.50 -7.89
CA PHE A 313 14.31 23.59 -7.78
C PHE A 313 13.01 23.27 -8.52
N GLY A 314 13.11 22.71 -9.73
CA GLY A 314 11.95 22.28 -10.51
C GLY A 314 11.10 21.25 -9.76
N ARG A 315 11.74 20.21 -9.19
CA ARG A 315 11.04 19.18 -8.42
C ARG A 315 10.34 19.73 -7.18
N GLU A 316 10.96 20.68 -6.48
CA GLU A 316 10.37 21.29 -5.30
C GLU A 316 9.17 22.18 -5.64
N GLN A 317 9.27 23.00 -6.70
CA GLN A 317 8.15 23.80 -7.20
C GLN A 317 6.99 22.91 -7.65
N GLU A 318 7.27 21.84 -8.40
CA GLU A 318 6.26 20.88 -8.83
C GLU A 318 5.60 20.16 -7.65
N ALA A 319 6.38 19.79 -6.61
CA ALA A 319 5.84 19.17 -5.41
C ALA A 319 4.90 20.12 -4.66
N ARG A 320 5.30 21.38 -4.50
CA ARG A 320 4.48 22.42 -3.88
C ARG A 320 3.18 22.67 -4.66
N ALA A 321 3.27 22.80 -5.99
CA ALA A 321 2.10 23.00 -6.85
C ALA A 321 1.13 21.80 -6.81
N ARG A 322 1.66 20.57 -6.73
CA ARG A 322 0.84 19.36 -6.49
C ARG A 322 0.15 19.42 -5.13
N ASP A 323 0.88 19.77 -4.06
CA ASP A 323 0.32 19.88 -2.72
C ASP A 323 -0.81 20.94 -2.64
N GLU A 324 -0.64 22.08 -3.32
CA GLU A 324 -1.70 23.11 -3.44
C GLU A 324 -2.93 22.59 -4.18
N THR A 325 -2.72 21.90 -5.30
CA THR A 325 -3.80 21.31 -6.11
C THR A 325 -4.56 20.24 -5.32
N ASP A 326 -3.84 19.37 -4.62
CA ASP A 326 -4.43 18.30 -3.80
C ASP A 326 -5.20 18.89 -2.60
N LEU A 327 -4.66 19.91 -1.93
CA LEU A 327 -5.34 20.56 -0.83
C LEU A 327 -6.62 21.30 -1.28
N ALA A 328 -6.59 21.97 -2.43
CA ALA A 328 -7.77 22.61 -3.02
C ALA A 328 -8.85 21.56 -3.37
N TRP A 329 -8.44 20.43 -3.96
CA TRP A 329 -9.36 19.33 -4.25
C TRP A 329 -9.98 18.73 -2.98
N LEU A 330 -9.20 18.56 -1.90
CA LEU A 330 -9.74 18.07 -0.63
C LEU A 330 -10.78 19.02 -0.03
N ALA A 331 -10.54 20.33 -0.09
CA ALA A 331 -11.45 21.33 0.44
C ALA A 331 -12.80 21.37 -0.31
N ASP A 332 -12.80 21.04 -1.61
CA ASP A 332 -14.02 20.96 -2.42
C ASP A 332 -14.81 19.66 -2.16
N GLN A 333 -14.11 18.54 -1.96
CA GLN A 333 -14.73 17.21 -1.88
C GLN A 333 -15.06 16.74 -0.45
N TRP A 334 -14.40 17.30 0.56
CA TRP A 334 -14.46 16.83 1.95
C TRP A 334 -14.57 17.97 2.96
N THR A 335 -15.32 17.75 4.03
CA THR A 335 -15.29 18.63 5.21
C THR A 335 -14.02 18.38 5.99
N THR A 336 -12.94 19.06 5.62
CA THR A 336 -11.71 19.07 6.43
C THR A 336 -11.88 20.08 7.55
N GLU A 337 -11.75 19.65 8.82
CA GLU A 337 -11.73 20.63 9.92
C GLU A 337 -10.58 21.63 9.69
N PRO A 338 -10.81 22.94 9.88
CA PRO A 338 -9.73 23.90 9.86
C PRO A 338 -8.78 23.57 11.01
N ALA A 339 -7.47 23.59 10.74
CA ALA A 339 -6.45 23.37 11.75
C ALA A 339 -6.74 24.28 12.95
N THR A 340 -7.08 23.70 14.09
CA THR A 340 -7.28 24.44 15.32
C THR A 340 -5.95 25.10 15.65
N ALA A 341 -5.90 26.42 15.44
CA ALA A 341 -4.80 27.25 15.89
C ALA A 341 -4.63 26.99 17.39
N THR A 342 -3.58 26.23 17.73
CA THR A 342 -3.18 26.01 19.12
C THR A 342 -2.67 27.37 19.61
N ARG A 343 -3.59 28.21 20.10
CA ARG A 343 -3.25 29.42 20.84
C ARG A 343 -2.58 28.96 22.12
N GLY A 344 -1.28 29.16 22.18
CA GLY A 344 -0.48 28.93 23.37
C GLY A 344 -1.09 29.60 24.61
N ARG A 345 -0.95 28.92 25.74
CA ARG A 345 -0.88 29.55 27.05
C ARG A 345 0.49 29.25 27.63
#